data_AF-A0A1G4Z0E4-F1
#
_entry.id   AF-A0A1G4Z0E4-F1
#
_cell.length_a   1.000
_cell.length_b   1.000
_cell.length_c   1.000
_cell.angle_alpha   90.00
_cell.angle_beta   90.00
_cell.angle_gamma   90.00
#
_symmetry.space_group_name_H-M   'P 1'
#
loop_
_entity.id
_entity.type
_entity.pdbx_description
1 polymer ?
#
loop_
_entity_poly.entity_id
_entity_poly.type
_entity_poly.pdbx_seq_one_letter_code
_entity_poly.pdbx_strand_id
1 'polypeptide(L)'
;MHGVRSEASVLHLDLDAFFAAVEQRDKPSLRGRPVIVGGTGGRGVVATASYEARAYGARSAMSGGEARRRCPPGTAFLGGRFAAYSITSRVVMDQLRELSPLVEQVSVDEAYVDLAAGGHDLGTEGLTALGADVKQRIHEATGGVRASVGIASSKTLAKIASELDKPDGLRVIPAGTELDVLHPLPVRSLPGVGPATGDRLSAVGVRTVADLHERSLADLVTLVGQAHGSGLFRLARALDDRPIVPDREAKSVSAERTYATDLTDLGRLESEIRWLADRVVTRLQKDGTAGRTVTLKFRRYDFTTLTRSQTLPQPVDDARTIAEVARRLLAGIDRTGGVRLLGVGVSGLADYVQGDLFAADDDLPDVDTGADGAAEGDVVPDDPHPGPTAPVWHPGQDVEHARMGRGWVWGSGLGRVTVRFEGPRTPPGPVRTYATDDPDLSPADPPDWRGTDDQKSRS
;
A
#
# COMPACT_ATOMS: atom_id res chain seq x y z
N MET A 1 8.89 15.74 -27.63
CA MET A 1 8.16 14.49 -27.32
C MET A 1 9.22 13.40 -27.28
N HIS A 2 9.50 12.85 -26.10
CA HIS A 2 10.35 11.66 -26.01
C HIS A 2 9.55 10.51 -26.60
N GLY A 3 10.04 9.91 -27.69
CA GLY A 3 9.39 8.76 -28.31
C GLY A 3 9.32 7.57 -27.33
N VAL A 4 8.44 6.61 -27.61
CA VAL A 4 8.47 5.29 -26.95
C VAL A 4 9.88 4.71 -27.10
N ARG A 5 10.39 4.08 -26.05
CA ARG A 5 11.76 3.53 -26.07
C ARG A 5 11.88 2.49 -27.17
N SER A 6 12.99 2.53 -27.91
CA SER A 6 13.29 1.57 -28.96
C SER A 6 13.76 0.21 -28.44
N GLU A 7 14.02 0.10 -27.14
CA GLU A 7 14.59 -1.07 -26.48
C GLU A 7 13.78 -1.43 -25.23
N ALA A 8 13.77 -2.73 -24.88
CA ALA A 8 13.09 -3.27 -23.71
C ALA A 8 13.90 -3.02 -22.42
N SER A 9 14.09 -1.76 -22.04
CA SER A 9 14.96 -1.36 -20.93
C SER A 9 14.22 -1.10 -19.61
N VAL A 10 12.89 -1.23 -19.57
CA VAL A 10 12.12 -1.02 -18.34
C VAL A 10 11.87 -2.35 -17.66
N LEU A 11 12.43 -2.53 -16.47
CA LEU A 11 12.12 -3.63 -15.58
C LEU A 11 11.06 -3.17 -14.58
N HIS A 12 10.06 -4.01 -14.35
CA HIS A 12 9.09 -3.89 -13.28
C HIS A 12 9.23 -5.11 -12.37
N LEU A 13 9.32 -4.86 -11.06
CA LEU A 13 9.36 -5.87 -10.04
C LEU A 13 8.18 -5.71 -9.09
N ASP A 14 7.52 -6.82 -8.75
CA ASP A 14 6.41 -6.87 -7.79
C ASP A 14 6.56 -8.10 -6.88
N LEU A 15 6.59 -7.87 -5.55
CA LEU A 15 6.75 -8.94 -4.57
C LEU A 15 5.48 -9.79 -4.42
N ASP A 16 5.67 -11.10 -4.52
CA ASP A 16 4.58 -12.05 -4.62
C ASP A 16 3.83 -12.23 -3.30
N ALA A 17 2.55 -11.83 -3.29
CA ALA A 17 1.69 -11.86 -2.10
C ALA A 17 2.41 -11.27 -0.86
N PHE A 18 3.10 -10.15 -1.05
CA PHE A 18 4.17 -9.64 -0.18
C PHE A 18 3.93 -9.80 1.32
N PHE A 19 2.87 -9.20 1.87
CA PHE A 19 2.64 -9.26 3.31
C PHE A 19 2.46 -10.69 3.80
N ALA A 20 1.69 -11.51 3.08
CA ALA A 20 1.49 -12.91 3.46
C ALA A 20 2.79 -13.72 3.34
N ALA A 21 3.62 -13.46 2.33
CA ALA A 21 4.93 -14.10 2.17
C ALA A 21 5.87 -13.75 3.34
N VAL A 22 5.89 -12.50 3.79
CA VAL A 22 6.65 -12.07 4.98
C VAL A 22 6.14 -12.78 6.24
N GLU A 23 4.81 -12.87 6.42
CA GLU A 23 4.23 -13.62 7.54
C GLU A 23 4.62 -15.11 7.52
N GLN A 24 4.56 -15.77 6.36
CA GLN A 24 4.94 -17.18 6.21
C GLN A 24 6.44 -17.41 6.39
N ARG A 25 7.30 -16.46 5.99
CA ARG A 25 8.74 -16.50 6.24
C ARG A 25 9.01 -16.46 7.75
N ASP A 26 8.45 -15.48 8.44
CA ASP A 26 8.73 -15.20 9.85
C ASP A 26 8.06 -16.20 10.80
N LYS A 27 6.95 -16.83 10.37
CA LYS A 27 6.15 -17.76 11.16
C LYS A 27 6.11 -19.13 10.48
N PRO A 28 7.09 -20.02 10.76
CA PRO A 28 7.24 -21.32 10.11
C PRO A 28 5.97 -22.18 10.10
N SER A 29 5.12 -22.07 11.13
CA SER A 29 3.84 -22.80 11.19
C SER A 29 2.82 -22.39 10.13
N LEU A 30 3.02 -21.24 9.46
CA LEU A 30 2.14 -20.72 8.41
C LEU A 30 2.61 -21.06 6.99
N ARG A 31 3.81 -21.63 6.82
CA ARG A 31 4.34 -21.99 5.50
C ARG A 31 3.42 -23.03 4.84
N GLY A 32 3.01 -22.79 3.59
CA GLY A 32 2.09 -23.67 2.86
C GLY A 32 0.64 -23.61 3.37
N ARG A 33 0.31 -22.67 4.28
CA ARG A 33 -1.04 -22.51 4.84
C ARG A 33 -1.71 -21.27 4.23
N PRO A 34 -3.05 -21.27 4.08
CA PRO A 34 -3.79 -20.07 3.74
C PRO A 34 -3.60 -18.98 4.81
N VAL A 35 -2.95 -17.88 4.41
CA VAL A 35 -2.75 -16.66 5.20
C VAL A 35 -3.46 -15.49 4.52
N ILE A 36 -4.15 -14.69 5.33
CA ILE A 36 -4.76 -13.41 4.97
C ILE A 36 -4.23 -12.36 5.93
N VAL A 37 -3.68 -11.28 5.36
CA VAL A 37 -3.27 -10.08 6.11
C VAL A 37 -4.27 -8.98 5.81
N GLY A 38 -4.76 -8.29 6.85
CA GLY A 38 -5.67 -7.16 6.69
C GLY A 38 -6.33 -6.74 7.98
N GLY A 39 -7.37 -5.90 7.87
CA GLY A 39 -8.16 -5.53 9.04
C GLY A 39 -8.83 -6.77 9.63
N THR A 40 -8.50 -7.12 10.87
CA THR A 40 -9.05 -8.31 11.55
C THR A 40 -10.44 -8.08 12.13
N GLY A 41 -10.85 -6.81 12.31
CA GLY A 41 -12.18 -6.40 12.76
C GLY A 41 -13.31 -6.65 11.75
N GLY A 42 -14.57 -6.47 12.19
CA GLY A 42 -15.77 -6.80 11.39
C GLY A 42 -15.91 -6.02 10.07
N ARG A 43 -15.25 -4.86 9.95
CA ARG A 43 -15.24 -4.01 8.74
C ARG A 43 -13.89 -4.02 8.00
N GLY A 44 -12.98 -4.88 8.40
CA GLY A 44 -11.66 -4.98 7.77
C GLY A 44 -11.73 -5.51 6.35
N VAL A 45 -10.76 -5.09 5.54
CA VAL A 45 -10.55 -5.59 4.18
C VAL A 45 -9.25 -6.38 4.13
N VAL A 46 -9.18 -7.34 3.19
CA VAL A 46 -7.98 -8.09 2.87
C VAL A 46 -6.99 -7.14 2.21
N ALA A 47 -5.86 -6.87 2.87
CA ALA A 47 -4.73 -6.17 2.24
C ALA A 47 -4.02 -7.14 1.28
N THR A 48 -3.70 -8.34 1.77
CA THR A 48 -3.02 -9.36 0.99
C THR A 48 -3.57 -10.75 1.33
N ALA A 49 -3.80 -11.56 0.30
CA ALA A 49 -4.06 -12.98 0.43
C ALA A 49 -2.89 -13.77 -0.17
N SER A 50 -2.37 -14.73 0.59
CA SER A 50 -1.43 -15.76 0.12
C SER A 50 -1.98 -16.53 -1.08
N TYR A 51 -1.10 -17.17 -1.86
CA TYR A 51 -1.53 -18.00 -3.00
C TYR A 51 -2.42 -19.18 -2.55
N GLU A 52 -2.13 -19.75 -1.39
CA GLU A 52 -2.94 -20.80 -0.78
C GLU A 52 -4.34 -20.30 -0.41
N ALA A 53 -4.50 -19.04 0.02
CA ALA A 53 -5.82 -18.44 0.24
C ALA A 53 -6.52 -18.05 -1.07
N ARG A 54 -5.76 -17.60 -2.08
CA ARG A 54 -6.29 -17.26 -3.42
C ARG A 54 -6.88 -18.48 -4.13
N ALA A 55 -6.35 -19.68 -3.88
CA ALA A 55 -6.92 -20.94 -4.37
C ALA A 55 -8.38 -21.17 -3.90
N TYR A 56 -8.77 -20.58 -2.77
CA TYR A 56 -10.16 -20.59 -2.27
C TYR A 56 -10.97 -19.36 -2.71
N GLY A 57 -10.41 -18.52 -3.59
CA GLY A 57 -11.08 -17.34 -4.13
C GLY A 57 -10.99 -16.10 -3.24
N ALA A 58 -10.12 -16.07 -2.22
CA ALA A 58 -9.77 -14.84 -1.51
C ALA A 58 -8.93 -13.92 -2.41
N ARG A 59 -9.08 -12.60 -2.27
CA ARG A 59 -8.32 -11.60 -3.03
C ARG A 59 -8.17 -10.31 -2.25
N SER A 60 -7.18 -9.50 -2.60
CA SER A 60 -7.02 -8.15 -2.06
C SER A 60 -8.28 -7.30 -2.30
N ALA A 61 -8.52 -6.33 -1.40
CA ALA A 61 -9.72 -5.50 -1.34
C ALA A 61 -11.05 -6.24 -1.08
N MET A 62 -11.04 -7.57 -0.91
CA MET A 62 -12.21 -8.33 -0.43
C MET A 62 -12.52 -7.99 1.03
N SER A 63 -13.79 -7.97 1.42
CA SER A 63 -14.14 -7.83 2.84
C SER A 63 -13.67 -9.05 3.66
N GLY A 64 -13.21 -8.83 4.89
CA GLY A 64 -12.76 -9.91 5.77
C GLY A 64 -13.86 -10.95 6.04
N GLY A 65 -15.12 -10.52 6.09
CA GLY A 65 -16.27 -11.42 6.22
C GLY A 65 -16.46 -12.34 5.01
N GLU A 66 -16.30 -11.83 3.79
CA GLU A 66 -16.36 -12.65 2.58
C GLU A 66 -15.18 -13.62 2.49
N ALA A 67 -13.98 -13.15 2.83
CA ALA A 67 -12.79 -14.01 2.84
C ALA A 67 -12.92 -15.16 3.85
N ARG A 68 -13.50 -14.92 5.03
CA ARG A 68 -13.82 -15.97 6.03
C ARG A 68 -14.84 -17.00 5.53
N ARG A 69 -15.79 -16.58 4.70
CA ARG A 69 -16.77 -17.51 4.11
C ARG A 69 -16.17 -18.40 3.03
N ARG A 70 -15.21 -17.88 2.27
CA ARG A 70 -14.56 -18.58 1.16
C ARG A 70 -13.47 -19.56 1.63
N CYS A 71 -12.66 -19.12 2.58
CA CYS A 71 -11.49 -19.86 3.02
C CYS A 71 -11.84 -20.96 4.05
N PRO A 72 -11.07 -22.05 4.10
CA PRO A 72 -11.32 -23.17 5.00
C PRO A 72 -11.11 -22.83 6.48
N PRO A 73 -11.72 -23.61 7.40
CA PRO A 73 -11.37 -23.55 8.81
C PRO A 73 -9.86 -23.77 9.01
N GLY A 74 -9.20 -22.85 9.70
CA GLY A 74 -7.74 -22.88 9.92
C GLY A 74 -6.92 -21.97 9.00
N THR A 75 -7.55 -21.14 8.16
CA THR A 75 -6.91 -19.98 7.54
C THR A 75 -6.48 -18.97 8.61
N ALA A 76 -5.24 -18.51 8.53
CA ALA A 76 -4.72 -17.50 9.44
C ALA A 76 -5.16 -16.10 8.98
N PHE A 77 -5.83 -15.37 9.86
CA PHE A 77 -6.19 -13.95 9.67
C PHE A 77 -5.33 -13.10 10.59
N LEU A 78 -4.41 -12.34 10.01
CA LEU A 78 -3.39 -11.58 10.72
C LEU A 78 -3.57 -10.07 10.50
N GLY A 79 -3.24 -9.29 11.53
CA GLY A 79 -3.02 -7.85 11.41
C GLY A 79 -1.72 -7.54 10.64
N GLY A 80 -1.60 -6.32 10.13
CA GLY A 80 -0.42 -5.91 9.37
C GLY A 80 0.77 -5.55 10.26
N ARG A 81 1.92 -6.22 10.06
CA ARG A 81 3.20 -5.87 10.70
C ARG A 81 4.05 -4.96 9.81
N PHE A 82 3.61 -3.71 9.63
CA PHE A 82 4.22 -2.77 8.68
C PHE A 82 5.72 -2.54 8.89
N ALA A 83 6.23 -2.59 10.13
CA ALA A 83 7.67 -2.53 10.38
C ALA A 83 8.43 -3.70 9.69
N ALA A 84 7.92 -4.93 9.79
CA ALA A 84 8.51 -6.10 9.12
C ALA A 84 8.47 -5.97 7.59
N TYR A 85 7.37 -5.42 7.07
CA TYR A 85 7.18 -5.18 5.64
C TYR A 85 8.17 -4.12 5.15
N SER A 86 8.31 -2.98 5.85
CA SER A 86 9.27 -1.92 5.51
C SER A 86 10.73 -2.38 5.61
N ILE A 87 11.10 -3.22 6.59
CA ILE A 87 12.45 -3.79 6.66
C ILE A 87 12.71 -4.68 5.43
N THR A 88 11.73 -5.51 5.03
CA THR A 88 11.90 -6.41 3.88
C THR A 88 11.93 -5.64 2.56
N SER A 89 11.04 -4.65 2.39
CA SER A 89 11.00 -3.75 1.24
C SER A 89 12.34 -3.04 1.03
N ARG A 90 12.93 -2.49 2.10
CA ARG A 90 14.26 -1.83 2.00
C ARG A 90 15.33 -2.73 1.43
N VAL A 91 15.41 -3.98 1.88
CA VAL A 91 16.38 -4.96 1.34
C VAL A 91 16.17 -5.15 -0.17
N VAL A 92 14.93 -5.25 -0.62
CA VAL A 92 14.62 -5.38 -2.06
C VAL A 92 15.00 -4.13 -2.82
N MET A 93 14.63 -2.95 -2.32
CA MET A 93 14.92 -1.67 -2.98
C MET A 93 16.43 -1.39 -3.05
N ASP A 94 17.19 -1.78 -2.04
CA ASP A 94 18.65 -1.67 -2.05
C ASP A 94 19.26 -2.56 -3.15
N GLN A 95 18.77 -3.80 -3.32
CA GLN A 95 19.16 -4.68 -4.42
C GLN A 95 18.82 -4.11 -5.81
N LEU A 96 17.70 -3.38 -5.93
CA LEU A 96 17.35 -2.72 -7.19
C LEU A 96 18.22 -1.48 -7.47
N ARG A 97 18.62 -0.74 -6.43
CA ARG A 97 19.52 0.42 -6.58
C ARG A 97 20.95 0.02 -6.97
N GLU A 98 21.36 -1.20 -6.66
CA GLU A 98 22.61 -1.77 -7.17
C GLU A 98 22.54 -2.05 -8.69
N LEU A 99 21.35 -2.27 -9.25
CA LEU A 99 21.17 -2.51 -10.69
C LEU A 99 21.20 -1.23 -11.51
N SER A 100 20.68 -0.13 -10.99
CA SER A 100 20.53 1.11 -11.75
C SER A 100 20.42 2.31 -10.82
N PRO A 101 20.98 3.47 -11.21
CA PRO A 101 20.73 4.73 -10.51
C PRO A 101 19.27 5.22 -10.67
N LEU A 102 18.50 4.67 -11.61
CA LEU A 102 17.12 5.06 -11.86
C LEU A 102 16.14 3.97 -11.41
N VAL A 103 15.75 4.04 -10.14
CA VAL A 103 14.75 3.17 -9.50
C VAL A 103 13.59 4.01 -9.00
N GLU A 104 12.40 3.78 -9.54
CA GLU A 104 11.15 4.41 -9.06
C GLU A 104 10.38 3.42 -8.20
N GLN A 105 10.42 3.63 -6.88
CA GLN A 105 9.60 2.87 -5.95
C GLN A 105 8.14 3.34 -6.02
N VAL A 106 7.23 2.44 -6.40
CA VAL A 106 5.80 2.72 -6.55
C VAL A 106 5.06 2.45 -5.25
N SER A 107 5.43 1.36 -4.57
CA SER A 107 4.87 0.94 -3.28
C SER A 107 5.93 0.21 -2.46
N VAL A 108 5.55 -0.34 -1.31
CA VAL A 108 6.44 -1.17 -0.49
C VAL A 108 6.86 -2.48 -1.18
N ASP A 109 6.11 -2.95 -2.18
CA ASP A 109 6.33 -4.19 -2.90
C ASP A 109 6.57 -4.03 -4.40
N GLU A 110 6.46 -2.83 -4.95
CA GLU A 110 6.49 -2.57 -6.39
C GLU A 110 7.51 -1.48 -6.73
N ALA A 111 8.31 -1.72 -7.78
CA ALA A 111 9.23 -0.72 -8.32
C ALA A 111 9.47 -0.89 -9.83
N TYR A 112 9.81 0.21 -10.48
CA TYR A 112 10.36 0.23 -11.83
C TYR A 112 11.85 0.55 -11.81
N VAL A 113 12.60 -0.05 -12.73
CA VAL A 113 14.04 0.15 -12.90
C VAL A 113 14.34 0.43 -14.37
N ASP A 114 15.17 1.42 -14.64
CA ASP A 114 15.72 1.67 -15.97
C ASP A 114 17.03 0.89 -16.16
N LEU A 115 16.98 -0.20 -16.90
CA LEU A 115 18.13 -1.06 -17.17
C LEU A 115 19.13 -0.43 -18.15
N ALA A 116 18.68 0.49 -19.02
CA ALA A 116 19.59 1.20 -19.91
C ALA A 116 20.51 2.14 -19.12
N ALA A 117 19.96 2.82 -18.10
CA ALA A 117 20.75 3.66 -17.19
C ALA A 117 21.75 2.87 -16.32
N GLY A 118 21.53 1.56 -16.16
CA GLY A 118 22.46 0.64 -15.49
C GLY A 118 23.56 0.07 -16.39
N GLY A 119 23.51 0.31 -17.71
CA GLY A 119 24.52 -0.19 -18.65
C GLY A 119 24.46 -1.70 -18.91
N HIS A 120 23.29 -2.31 -18.78
CA HIS A 120 23.07 -3.76 -18.96
C HIS A 120 22.97 -4.17 -20.43
N ASP A 121 23.16 -5.46 -20.72
CA ASP A 121 22.81 -6.05 -22.02
C ASP A 121 21.28 -6.10 -22.18
N LEU A 122 20.77 -5.33 -23.14
CA LEU A 122 19.34 -5.18 -23.41
C LEU A 122 18.82 -6.16 -24.47
N GLY A 123 19.67 -7.10 -24.93
CA GLY A 123 19.23 -8.25 -25.70
C GLY A 123 18.32 -9.17 -24.88
N THR A 124 17.35 -9.81 -25.53
CA THR A 124 16.35 -10.67 -24.85
C THR A 124 16.99 -11.74 -23.96
N GLU A 125 18.10 -12.37 -24.39
CA GLU A 125 18.83 -13.36 -23.60
C GLU A 125 19.48 -12.72 -22.36
N GLY A 126 20.17 -11.59 -22.53
CA GLY A 126 20.78 -10.83 -21.44
C GLY A 126 19.76 -10.36 -20.40
N LEU A 127 18.62 -9.82 -20.86
CA LEU A 127 17.50 -9.41 -19.99
C LEU A 127 16.88 -10.59 -19.23
N THR A 128 16.75 -11.75 -19.89
CA THR A 128 16.22 -12.96 -19.24
C THR A 128 17.18 -13.46 -18.15
N ALA A 129 18.49 -13.49 -18.44
CA ALA A 129 19.51 -13.85 -17.46
C ALA A 129 19.54 -12.88 -16.28
N LEU A 130 19.52 -11.57 -16.55
CA LEU A 130 19.48 -10.53 -15.54
C LEU A 130 18.24 -10.63 -14.65
N GLY A 131 17.05 -10.80 -15.25
CA GLY A 131 15.81 -10.95 -14.49
C GLY A 131 15.83 -12.16 -13.57
N ALA A 132 16.39 -13.30 -14.02
CA ALA A 132 16.51 -14.50 -13.19
C ALA A 132 17.47 -14.30 -12.02
N ASP A 133 18.62 -13.67 -12.28
CA ASP A 133 19.64 -13.34 -11.28
C ASP A 133 19.10 -12.36 -10.21
N VAL A 134 18.38 -11.31 -10.62
CA VAL A 134 17.72 -10.36 -9.70
C VAL A 134 16.73 -11.06 -8.77
N LYS A 135 15.88 -11.94 -9.32
CA LYS A 135 14.93 -12.72 -8.53
C LYS A 135 15.63 -13.61 -7.51
N GLN A 136 16.71 -14.27 -7.92
CA GLN A 136 17.49 -15.14 -7.04
C GLN A 136 18.14 -14.35 -5.90
N ARG A 137 18.80 -13.22 -6.20
CA ARG A 137 19.38 -12.34 -5.18
C ARG A 137 18.35 -11.84 -4.18
N ILE A 138 17.19 -11.40 -4.66
CA ILE A 138 16.09 -10.97 -3.79
C ILE A 138 15.60 -12.11 -2.90
N HIS A 139 15.43 -13.31 -3.47
CA HIS A 139 15.01 -14.49 -2.71
C HIS A 139 15.97 -14.80 -1.57
N GLU A 140 17.28 -14.79 -1.83
CA GLU A 140 18.33 -15.04 -0.85
C GLU A 140 18.40 -13.92 0.20
N ALA A 141 18.51 -12.66 -0.22
CA ALA A 141 18.66 -11.51 0.67
C ALA A 141 17.47 -11.30 1.61
N THR A 142 16.26 -11.65 1.15
CA THR A 142 15.03 -11.52 1.95
C THR A 142 14.72 -12.75 2.80
N GLY A 143 15.55 -13.79 2.75
CA GLY A 143 15.33 -15.04 3.48
C GLY A 143 14.13 -15.85 2.97
N GLY A 144 13.77 -15.69 1.69
CA GLY A 144 12.79 -16.53 1.02
C GLY A 144 11.61 -15.83 0.35
N VAL A 145 11.53 -14.49 0.36
CA VAL A 145 10.45 -13.77 -0.33
C VAL A 145 10.68 -13.81 -1.83
N ARG A 146 9.63 -14.06 -2.61
CA ARG A 146 9.70 -14.15 -4.07
C ARG A 146 9.14 -12.90 -4.72
N ALA A 147 9.57 -12.65 -5.96
CA ALA A 147 9.11 -11.54 -6.77
C ALA A 147 8.79 -12.05 -8.17
N SER A 148 7.84 -11.40 -8.83
CA SER A 148 7.63 -11.57 -10.26
C SER A 148 8.19 -10.37 -11.01
N VAL A 149 8.84 -10.63 -12.14
CA VAL A 149 9.57 -9.62 -12.91
C VAL A 149 9.06 -9.56 -14.33
N GLY A 150 8.80 -8.35 -14.81
CA GLY A 150 8.44 -8.07 -16.19
C GLY A 150 9.41 -7.07 -16.79
N ILE A 151 9.88 -7.32 -18.01
CA ILE A 151 10.80 -6.43 -18.71
C ILE A 151 10.22 -6.08 -20.08
N ALA A 152 10.12 -4.79 -20.40
CA ALA A 152 9.56 -4.32 -21.67
C ALA A 152 10.06 -2.92 -22.04
N SER A 153 9.55 -2.36 -23.15
CA SER A 153 9.90 -1.03 -23.66
C SER A 153 9.26 0.13 -22.90
N SER A 154 8.27 -0.12 -22.04
CA SER A 154 7.58 0.92 -21.26
C SER A 154 7.11 0.40 -19.91
N LYS A 155 6.79 1.33 -18.99
CA LYS A 155 6.25 1.00 -17.66
C LYS A 155 5.00 0.13 -17.75
N THR A 156 4.03 0.53 -18.57
CA THR A 156 2.78 -0.23 -18.69
C THR A 156 3.03 -1.66 -19.14
N LEU A 157 3.83 -1.86 -20.19
CA LEU A 157 4.10 -3.20 -20.70
C LEU A 157 4.95 -4.03 -19.73
N ALA A 158 5.91 -3.42 -19.02
CA ALA A 158 6.71 -4.11 -18.01
C ALA A 158 5.84 -4.57 -16.83
N LYS A 159 4.90 -3.73 -16.38
CA LYS A 159 3.92 -4.11 -15.35
C LYS A 159 3.07 -5.28 -15.81
N ILE A 160 2.47 -5.18 -17.00
CA ILE A 160 1.66 -6.26 -17.58
C ILE A 160 2.47 -7.55 -17.68
N ALA A 161 3.71 -7.47 -18.19
CA ALA A 161 4.61 -8.63 -18.30
C ALA A 161 4.81 -9.33 -16.95
N SER A 162 5.04 -8.57 -15.88
CA SER A 162 5.24 -9.14 -14.54
C SER A 162 3.98 -9.81 -13.97
N GLU A 163 2.79 -9.37 -14.41
CA GLU A 163 1.51 -9.91 -13.94
C GLU A 163 1.12 -11.21 -14.65
N LEU A 164 1.50 -11.36 -15.94
CA LEU A 164 1.10 -12.50 -16.78
C LEU A 164 1.59 -13.85 -16.24
N ASP A 165 2.81 -13.87 -15.68
CA ASP A 165 3.48 -15.11 -15.26
C ASP A 165 3.55 -15.25 -13.72
N LYS A 166 2.76 -14.49 -12.94
CA LYS A 166 2.70 -14.67 -11.48
C LYS A 166 2.14 -16.06 -11.10
N PRO A 167 2.61 -16.70 -10.00
CA PRO A 167 3.68 -16.28 -9.08
C PRO A 167 5.09 -16.61 -9.56
N ASP A 168 6.09 -15.93 -9.00
CA ASP A 168 7.51 -16.17 -9.23
C ASP A 168 7.84 -16.21 -10.72
N GLY A 169 7.21 -15.32 -11.48
CA GLY A 169 7.30 -15.23 -12.92
C GLY A 169 8.48 -14.40 -13.40
N LEU A 170 8.92 -14.63 -14.63
CA LEU A 170 9.81 -13.73 -15.36
C LEU A 170 9.36 -13.68 -16.82
N ARG A 171 8.99 -12.47 -17.29
CA ARG A 171 8.54 -12.25 -18.67
C ARG A 171 9.31 -11.10 -19.29
N VAL A 172 9.97 -11.36 -20.41
CA VAL A 172 10.54 -10.32 -21.28
C VAL A 172 9.61 -10.13 -22.48
N ILE A 173 9.22 -8.89 -22.77
CA ILE A 173 8.52 -8.49 -23.99
C ILE A 173 9.53 -7.76 -24.87
N PRO A 174 10.04 -8.38 -25.94
CA PRO A 174 10.96 -7.73 -26.87
C PRO A 174 10.35 -6.48 -27.50
N ALA A 175 11.18 -5.46 -27.73
CA ALA A 175 10.73 -4.25 -28.41
C ALA A 175 10.20 -4.57 -29.81
N GLY A 176 9.07 -3.97 -30.18
CA GLY A 176 8.38 -4.21 -31.44
C GLY A 176 7.37 -5.37 -31.42
N THR A 177 7.27 -6.13 -30.32
CA THR A 177 6.30 -7.23 -30.15
C THR A 177 5.17 -6.90 -29.16
N GLU A 178 5.09 -5.65 -28.71
CA GLU A 178 4.21 -5.23 -27.62
C GLU A 178 2.74 -5.49 -27.93
N LEU A 179 2.30 -5.20 -29.16
CA LEU A 179 0.90 -5.36 -29.55
C LEU A 179 0.48 -6.82 -29.59
N ASP A 180 1.37 -7.74 -29.97
CA ASP A 180 1.08 -9.18 -30.01
C ASP A 180 0.77 -9.72 -28.60
N VAL A 181 1.45 -9.19 -27.58
CA VAL A 181 1.18 -9.51 -26.18
C VAL A 181 -0.05 -8.78 -25.66
N LEU A 182 -0.21 -7.50 -26.03
CA LEU A 182 -1.21 -6.62 -25.45
C LEU A 182 -2.63 -6.87 -25.97
N HIS A 183 -2.79 -7.02 -27.29
CA HIS A 183 -4.10 -7.11 -27.96
C HIS A 183 -5.01 -8.25 -27.46
N PRO A 184 -4.50 -9.47 -27.21
CA PRO A 184 -5.34 -10.57 -26.71
C PRO A 184 -5.83 -10.39 -25.28
N LEU A 185 -5.24 -9.46 -24.51
CA LEU A 185 -5.57 -9.30 -23.09
C LEU A 185 -6.97 -8.70 -22.92
N PRO A 186 -7.68 -9.07 -21.83
CA PRO A 186 -8.87 -8.35 -21.41
C PRO A 186 -8.57 -6.87 -21.21
N VAL A 187 -9.49 -5.98 -21.56
CA VAL A 187 -9.29 -4.53 -21.42
C VAL A 187 -9.01 -4.11 -19.96
N ARG A 188 -9.50 -4.91 -19.00
CA ARG A 188 -9.27 -4.74 -17.56
C ARG A 188 -7.84 -5.04 -17.10
N SER A 189 -7.00 -5.59 -17.97
CA SER A 189 -5.57 -5.76 -17.72
C SER A 189 -4.79 -4.45 -17.90
N LEU A 190 -5.40 -3.41 -18.49
CA LEU A 190 -4.77 -2.11 -18.62
C LEU A 190 -4.79 -1.35 -17.27
N PRO A 191 -3.67 -0.77 -16.84
CA PRO A 191 -3.63 0.12 -15.68
C PRO A 191 -4.65 1.26 -15.83
N GLY A 192 -5.41 1.53 -14.75
CA GLY A 192 -6.47 2.53 -14.74
C GLY A 192 -7.86 2.02 -15.17
N VAL A 193 -7.98 0.78 -15.64
CA VAL A 193 -9.28 0.17 -15.97
C VAL A 193 -9.83 -0.61 -14.76
N GLY A 194 -10.39 0.14 -13.80
CA GLY A 194 -11.14 -0.45 -12.68
C GLY A 194 -12.49 -1.05 -13.10
N PRO A 195 -13.24 -1.69 -12.17
CA PRO A 195 -14.53 -2.32 -12.47
C PRO A 195 -15.52 -1.39 -13.18
N ALA A 196 -15.69 -0.15 -12.69
CA ALA A 196 -16.63 0.80 -13.28
C ALA A 196 -16.27 1.18 -14.73
N THR A 197 -15.00 1.45 -15.01
CA THR A 197 -14.52 1.73 -16.37
C THR A 197 -14.65 0.52 -17.26
N GLY A 198 -14.31 -0.67 -16.74
CA GLY A 198 -14.46 -1.95 -17.44
C GLY A 198 -15.91 -2.25 -17.82
N ASP A 199 -16.86 -1.98 -16.94
CA ASP A 199 -18.29 -2.17 -17.20
C ASP A 199 -18.80 -1.21 -18.29
N ARG A 200 -18.37 0.07 -18.26
CA ARG A 200 -18.70 1.05 -19.32
C ARG A 200 -18.16 0.64 -20.69
N LEU A 201 -16.91 0.16 -20.74
CA LEU A 201 -16.28 -0.34 -21.97
C LEU A 201 -16.99 -1.61 -22.48
N SER A 202 -17.31 -2.53 -21.58
CA SER A 202 -18.02 -3.76 -21.91
C SER A 202 -19.42 -3.49 -22.47
N ALA A 203 -20.12 -2.46 -21.96
CA ALA A 203 -21.44 -2.06 -22.44
C ALA A 203 -21.45 -1.61 -23.92
N VAL A 204 -20.30 -1.16 -24.46
CA VAL A 204 -20.13 -0.81 -25.88
C VAL A 204 -19.38 -1.89 -26.68
N GLY A 205 -19.26 -3.10 -26.11
CA GLY A 205 -18.68 -4.27 -26.78
C GLY A 205 -17.15 -4.37 -26.70
N VAL A 206 -16.48 -3.47 -25.97
CA VAL A 206 -15.02 -3.51 -25.80
C VAL A 206 -14.67 -4.48 -24.68
N ARG A 207 -14.12 -5.65 -25.03
CA ARG A 207 -13.76 -6.72 -24.08
C ARG A 207 -12.25 -6.93 -24.00
N THR A 208 -11.56 -6.79 -25.11
CA THR A 208 -10.10 -6.95 -25.25
C THR A 208 -9.41 -5.62 -25.52
N VAL A 209 -8.09 -5.59 -25.40
CA VAL A 209 -7.31 -4.41 -25.81
C VAL A 209 -7.34 -4.23 -27.33
N ALA A 210 -7.48 -5.30 -28.11
CA ALA A 210 -7.72 -5.21 -29.56
C ALA A 210 -9.03 -4.43 -29.86
N ASP A 211 -10.13 -4.77 -29.19
CA ASP A 211 -11.41 -4.06 -29.36
C ASP A 211 -11.28 -2.57 -28.98
N LEU A 212 -10.47 -2.27 -27.95
CA LEU A 212 -10.20 -0.90 -27.52
C LEU A 212 -9.35 -0.13 -28.54
N HIS A 213 -8.38 -0.81 -29.16
CA HIS A 213 -7.52 -0.24 -30.19
C HIS A 213 -8.32 0.25 -31.40
N GLU A 214 -9.37 -0.47 -31.79
CA GLU A 214 -10.24 -0.10 -32.91
C GLU A 214 -11.08 1.17 -32.66
N ARG A 215 -11.21 1.61 -31.40
CA ARG A 215 -12.01 2.79 -31.05
C ARG A 215 -11.27 4.08 -31.40
N SER A 216 -12.06 5.06 -31.87
CA SER A 216 -11.55 6.41 -32.09
C SER A 216 -11.27 7.11 -30.76
N LEU A 217 -10.35 8.07 -30.77
CA LEU A 217 -10.08 8.89 -29.59
C LEU A 217 -11.35 9.63 -29.13
N ALA A 218 -12.15 10.15 -30.07
CA ALA A 218 -13.38 10.85 -29.77
C ALA A 218 -14.38 9.96 -29.00
N ASP A 219 -14.57 8.71 -29.44
CA ASP A 219 -15.48 7.77 -28.77
C ASP A 219 -15.04 7.48 -27.34
N LEU A 220 -13.74 7.25 -27.13
CA LEU A 220 -13.20 6.96 -25.79
C LEU A 220 -13.33 8.16 -24.86
N VAL A 221 -13.09 9.37 -25.37
CA VAL A 221 -13.24 10.61 -24.61
C VAL A 221 -14.70 10.84 -24.22
N THR A 222 -15.65 10.58 -25.13
CA THR A 222 -17.09 10.66 -24.83
C THR A 222 -17.50 9.64 -23.77
N LEU A 223 -16.93 8.42 -23.81
CA LEU A 223 -17.34 7.33 -22.91
C LEU A 223 -16.80 7.47 -21.48
N VAL A 224 -15.52 7.85 -21.32
CA VAL A 224 -14.82 7.82 -20.03
C VAL A 224 -14.20 9.16 -19.63
N GLY A 225 -14.43 10.21 -20.41
CA GLY A 225 -13.89 11.55 -20.17
C GLY A 225 -12.50 11.76 -20.79
N GLN A 226 -12.07 13.01 -20.87
CA GLN A 226 -10.90 13.41 -21.65
C GLN A 226 -9.60 12.74 -21.18
N ALA A 227 -9.31 12.80 -19.87
CA ALA A 227 -8.08 12.26 -19.32
C ALA A 227 -7.98 10.73 -19.50
N HIS A 228 -9.01 9.99 -19.08
CA HIS A 228 -9.03 8.53 -19.22
C HIS A 228 -9.10 8.08 -20.68
N GLY A 229 -9.93 8.73 -21.51
CA GLY A 229 -10.12 8.37 -22.91
C GLY A 229 -8.82 8.51 -23.71
N SER A 230 -8.12 9.63 -23.51
CA SER A 230 -6.80 9.88 -24.12
C SER A 230 -5.75 8.87 -23.64
N GLY A 231 -5.75 8.57 -22.34
CA GLY A 231 -4.85 7.56 -21.76
C GLY A 231 -5.08 6.17 -22.36
N LEU A 232 -6.33 5.69 -22.37
CA LEU A 232 -6.69 4.39 -22.92
C LEU A 232 -6.40 4.26 -24.42
N PHE A 233 -6.65 5.32 -25.19
CA PHE A 233 -6.33 5.36 -26.61
C PHE A 233 -4.83 5.11 -26.88
N ARG A 234 -3.97 5.73 -26.06
CA ARG A 234 -2.50 5.55 -26.13
C ARG A 234 -2.09 4.16 -25.66
N LEU A 235 -2.60 3.72 -24.51
CA LEU A 235 -2.25 2.42 -23.94
C LEU A 235 -2.61 1.26 -24.86
N ALA A 236 -3.77 1.29 -25.52
CA ALA A 236 -4.18 0.27 -26.49
C ALA A 236 -3.25 0.14 -27.72
N ARG A 237 -2.38 1.13 -27.92
CA ARG A 237 -1.36 1.19 -28.98
C ARG A 237 0.06 0.98 -28.44
N ALA A 238 0.19 0.50 -27.20
CA ALA A 238 1.46 0.37 -26.48
C ALA A 238 2.25 1.69 -26.37
N LEU A 239 1.56 2.84 -26.42
CA LEU A 239 2.19 4.16 -26.34
C LEU A 239 2.25 4.63 -24.88
N ASP A 240 3.43 4.48 -24.28
CA ASP A 240 3.73 4.97 -22.94
C ASP A 240 5.18 5.49 -22.90
N ASP A 241 5.30 6.81 -22.79
CA ASP A 241 6.55 7.59 -22.80
C ASP A 241 6.93 8.12 -21.41
N ARG A 242 6.25 7.65 -20.36
CA ARG A 242 6.52 8.09 -18.99
C ARG A 242 7.93 7.63 -18.57
N PRO A 243 8.82 8.55 -18.13
CA PRO A 243 10.16 8.19 -17.68
C PRO A 243 10.11 7.49 -16.32
N ILE A 244 11.16 6.74 -15.99
CA ILE A 244 11.42 6.32 -14.60
C ILE A 244 11.90 7.55 -13.82
N VAL A 245 11.24 7.86 -12.72
CA VAL A 245 11.47 9.03 -11.87
C VAL A 245 11.79 8.53 -10.45
N PRO A 246 13.06 8.62 -10.00
CA PRO A 246 13.49 7.97 -8.76
C PRO A 246 12.84 8.50 -7.49
N ASP A 247 12.61 9.81 -7.42
CA ASP A 247 11.97 10.46 -6.29
C ASP A 247 10.72 11.22 -6.73
N ARG A 248 9.63 11.00 -6.00
CA ARG A 248 8.44 11.84 -6.08
C ARG A 248 8.24 12.51 -4.74
N GLU A 249 8.32 13.83 -4.73
CA GLU A 249 7.88 14.62 -3.58
C GLU A 249 6.41 14.32 -3.29
N ALA A 250 6.11 14.03 -2.02
CA ALA A 250 4.74 13.84 -1.58
C ALA A 250 3.94 15.13 -1.83
N LYS A 251 2.76 15.00 -2.46
CA LYS A 251 1.88 16.16 -2.70
C LYS A 251 0.94 16.44 -1.53
N SER A 252 0.75 15.45 -0.68
CA SER A 252 -0.09 15.52 0.51
C SER A 252 0.33 14.47 1.53
N VAL A 253 0.04 14.76 2.80
CA VAL A 253 0.16 13.82 3.91
C VAL A 253 -1.21 13.70 4.57
N SER A 254 -1.71 12.50 4.77
CA SER A 254 -3.00 12.29 5.44
C SER A 254 -2.98 11.09 6.38
N ALA A 255 -3.91 11.08 7.32
CA ALA A 255 -4.24 9.95 8.16
C ALA A 255 -5.76 9.78 8.19
N GLU A 256 -6.23 8.55 8.09
CA GLU A 256 -7.66 8.24 8.16
C GLU A 256 -7.93 6.93 8.89
N ARG A 257 -9.14 6.81 9.45
CA ARG A 257 -9.57 5.64 10.20
C ARG A 257 -11.01 5.29 9.91
N THR A 258 -11.25 4.02 9.56
CA THR A 258 -12.60 3.44 9.53
C THR A 258 -12.91 2.82 10.89
N TYR A 259 -14.02 3.22 11.49
CA TYR A 259 -14.42 2.76 12.82
C TYR A 259 -15.19 1.44 12.78
N ALA A 260 -15.00 0.60 13.80
CA ALA A 260 -15.74 -0.66 13.95
C ALA A 260 -17.25 -0.42 14.12
N THR A 261 -17.61 0.62 14.85
CA THR A 261 -18.98 1.12 15.03
C THR A 261 -19.03 2.56 14.59
N ASP A 262 -20.10 2.97 13.90
CA ASP A 262 -20.27 4.35 13.44
C ASP A 262 -20.33 5.29 14.64
N LEU A 263 -19.53 6.37 14.59
CA LEU A 263 -19.41 7.33 15.69
C LEU A 263 -20.55 8.35 15.62
N THR A 264 -21.22 8.56 16.75
CA THR A 264 -22.31 9.55 16.86
C THR A 264 -22.00 10.65 17.87
N ASP A 265 -21.08 10.40 18.80
CA ASP A 265 -20.68 11.35 19.84
C ASP A 265 -19.69 12.40 19.32
N LEU A 266 -19.99 13.68 19.53
CA LEU A 266 -19.15 14.79 19.07
C LEU A 266 -17.81 14.85 19.80
N GLY A 267 -17.78 14.64 21.13
CA GLY A 267 -16.54 14.69 21.90
C GLY A 267 -15.55 13.62 21.46
N ARG A 268 -16.05 12.44 21.09
CA ARG A 268 -15.27 11.38 20.47
C ARG A 268 -14.75 11.77 19.10
N LEU A 269 -15.58 12.33 18.21
CA LEU A 269 -15.14 12.80 16.89
C LEU A 269 -14.01 13.84 17.00
N GLU A 270 -14.12 14.78 17.94
CA GLU A 270 -13.08 15.79 18.17
C GLU A 270 -11.78 15.19 18.71
N SER A 271 -11.88 14.16 19.56
CA SER A 271 -10.71 13.43 20.06
C SER A 271 -10.02 12.64 18.95
N GLU A 272 -10.79 12.03 18.05
CA GLU A 272 -10.27 11.35 16.87
C GLU A 272 -9.61 12.32 15.88
N ILE A 273 -10.19 13.50 15.65
CA ILE A 273 -9.57 14.54 14.81
C ILE A 273 -8.21 14.95 15.36
N ARG A 274 -8.10 15.18 16.68
CA ARG A 274 -6.81 15.52 17.31
C ARG A 274 -5.78 14.42 17.10
N TRP A 275 -6.17 13.17 17.33
CA TRP A 275 -5.29 12.03 17.10
C TRP A 275 -4.85 11.92 15.63
N LEU A 276 -5.75 12.14 14.66
CA LEU A 276 -5.41 12.14 13.24
C LEU A 276 -4.46 13.30 12.88
N ALA A 277 -4.67 14.48 13.46
CA ALA A 277 -3.80 15.64 13.26
C ALA A 277 -2.38 15.39 13.79
N ASP A 278 -2.23 14.81 14.99
CA ASP A 278 -0.93 14.44 15.56
C ASP A 278 -0.16 13.48 14.63
N ARG A 279 -0.87 12.53 14.01
CA ARG A 279 -0.25 11.60 13.05
C ARG A 279 0.20 12.27 11.76
N VAL A 280 -0.60 13.20 11.24
CA VAL A 280 -0.23 14.00 10.06
C VAL A 280 1.03 14.81 10.37
N VAL A 281 1.06 15.47 11.52
CA VAL A 281 2.21 16.30 11.95
C VAL A 281 3.46 15.48 12.19
N THR A 282 3.35 14.33 12.85
CA THR A 282 4.50 13.44 13.05
C THR A 282 5.16 13.06 11.73
N ARG A 283 4.35 12.89 10.66
CA ARG A 283 4.85 12.62 9.30
C ARG A 283 5.45 13.87 8.66
N LEU A 284 4.74 14.99 8.67
CA LEU A 284 5.24 16.28 8.16
C LEU A 284 6.61 16.64 8.76
N GLN A 285 6.74 16.54 10.09
CA GLN A 285 7.99 16.82 10.81
C GLN A 285 9.10 15.83 10.48
N LYS A 286 8.79 14.54 10.35
CA LYS A 286 9.77 13.53 9.94
C LYS A 286 10.32 13.81 8.54
N ASP A 287 9.46 14.32 7.66
CA ASP A 287 9.80 14.61 6.26
C ASP A 287 10.31 16.05 6.08
N GLY A 288 10.35 16.87 7.15
CA GLY A 288 10.81 18.27 7.10
C GLY A 288 9.90 19.21 6.28
N THR A 289 8.62 18.86 6.14
CA THR A 289 7.66 19.60 5.29
C THR A 289 6.56 20.26 6.12
N ALA A 290 5.97 21.32 5.58
CA ALA A 290 4.74 21.93 6.06
C ALA A 290 3.76 22.06 4.88
N GLY A 291 2.46 22.23 5.12
CA GLY A 291 1.53 22.42 4.01
C GLY A 291 0.39 23.38 4.31
N ARG A 292 -0.28 23.86 3.27
CA ARG A 292 -1.20 25.01 3.38
C ARG A 292 -2.67 24.61 3.44
N THR A 293 -3.03 23.48 2.85
CA THR A 293 -4.44 23.12 2.69
C THR A 293 -4.79 21.97 3.62
N VAL A 294 -5.60 22.23 4.63
CA VAL A 294 -6.12 21.20 5.54
C VAL A 294 -7.40 20.63 4.95
N THR A 295 -7.48 19.31 4.85
CA THR A 295 -8.62 18.57 4.32
C THR A 295 -9.21 17.66 5.40
N LEU A 296 -10.51 17.72 5.57
CA LEU A 296 -11.31 16.76 6.33
C LEU A 296 -12.05 15.84 5.36
N LYS A 297 -11.81 14.54 5.48
CA LYS A 297 -12.54 13.48 4.81
C LYS A 297 -13.49 12.81 5.79
N PHE A 298 -14.72 12.58 5.35
CA PHE A 298 -15.80 12.08 6.17
C PHE A 298 -16.58 11.03 5.39
N ARG A 299 -16.81 9.84 5.95
CA ARG A 299 -17.68 8.82 5.35
C ARG A 299 -18.85 8.50 6.26
N ARG A 300 -20.04 8.45 5.68
CA ARG A 300 -21.29 8.10 6.35
C ARG A 300 -21.51 6.58 6.44
N TYR A 301 -22.53 6.20 7.21
CA TYR A 301 -22.99 4.82 7.35
C TYR A 301 -23.49 4.17 6.05
N ASP A 302 -23.85 4.97 5.05
CA ASP A 302 -24.29 4.55 3.71
C ASP A 302 -23.14 4.53 2.69
N PHE A 303 -21.89 4.72 3.14
CA PHE A 303 -20.66 4.86 2.34
C PHE A 303 -20.53 6.16 1.53
N THR A 304 -21.48 7.09 1.63
CA THR A 304 -21.33 8.43 1.06
C THR A 304 -20.11 9.11 1.68
N THR A 305 -19.16 9.54 0.83
CA THR A 305 -17.93 10.21 1.24
C THR A 305 -18.01 11.70 0.90
N LEU A 306 -17.77 12.55 1.91
CA LEU A 306 -17.69 14.00 1.79
C LEU A 306 -16.27 14.43 2.11
N THR A 307 -15.76 15.37 1.32
CA THR A 307 -14.46 16.00 1.55
C THR A 307 -14.67 17.51 1.64
N ARG A 308 -14.06 18.13 2.64
CA ARG A 308 -14.03 19.58 2.82
C ARG A 308 -12.58 20.00 3.06
N SER A 309 -12.19 21.15 2.54
CA SER A 309 -10.84 21.67 2.70
C SER A 309 -10.83 23.16 2.96
N GLN A 310 -9.80 23.62 3.64
CA GLN A 310 -9.52 25.04 3.85
C GLN A 310 -8.03 25.28 3.60
N THR A 311 -7.72 26.23 2.73
CA THR A 311 -6.35 26.70 2.49
C THR A 311 -6.03 27.83 3.44
N LEU A 312 -4.91 27.73 4.13
CA LEU A 312 -4.43 28.72 5.08
C LEU A 312 -3.44 29.70 4.42
N PRO A 313 -3.34 30.94 4.94
CA PRO A 313 -2.37 31.91 4.46
C PRO A 313 -0.93 31.41 4.55
N GLN A 314 -0.58 30.79 5.68
CA GLN A 314 0.74 30.23 5.96
C GLN A 314 0.73 28.70 5.99
N PRO A 315 1.83 28.03 5.64
CA PRO A 315 2.00 26.59 5.85
C PRO A 315 1.87 26.23 7.34
N VAL A 316 1.29 25.07 7.61
CA VAL A 316 1.12 24.52 8.95
C VAL A 316 1.74 23.14 9.04
N ASP A 317 2.38 22.90 10.18
CA ASP A 317 2.97 21.63 10.59
C ASP A 317 2.68 21.33 12.08
N ASP A 318 1.74 22.05 12.71
CA ASP A 318 1.37 21.87 14.11
C ASP A 318 -0.04 21.25 14.25
N ALA A 319 -0.16 20.33 15.21
CA ALA A 319 -1.34 19.46 15.28
C ALA A 319 -2.57 20.22 15.78
N ARG A 320 -2.34 21.27 16.58
CA ARG A 320 -3.39 22.10 17.14
C ARG A 320 -4.11 22.87 16.04
N THR A 321 -3.37 23.58 15.19
CA THR A 321 -3.95 24.35 14.08
C THR A 321 -4.68 23.44 13.10
N ILE A 322 -4.07 22.31 12.72
CA ILE A 322 -4.69 21.33 11.83
C ILE A 322 -5.99 20.77 12.43
N ALA A 323 -5.99 20.41 13.71
CA ALA A 323 -7.18 19.92 14.40
C ALA A 323 -8.26 21.01 14.51
N GLU A 324 -7.90 22.25 14.80
CA GLU A 324 -8.84 23.38 14.86
C GLU A 324 -9.53 23.62 13.52
N VAL A 325 -8.78 23.61 12.41
CA VAL A 325 -9.34 23.71 11.05
C VAL A 325 -10.24 22.53 10.74
N ALA A 326 -9.79 21.31 10.98
CA ALA A 326 -10.57 20.09 10.73
C ALA A 326 -11.89 20.08 11.53
N ARG A 327 -11.90 20.57 12.78
CA ARG A 327 -13.14 20.72 13.57
C ARG A 327 -14.10 21.75 12.95
N ARG A 328 -13.61 22.88 12.45
CA ARG A 328 -14.46 23.86 11.75
C ARG A 328 -15.08 23.25 10.50
N LEU A 329 -14.30 22.49 9.73
CA LEU A 329 -14.79 21.78 8.55
C LEU A 329 -15.84 20.72 8.92
N LEU A 330 -15.70 20.05 10.08
CA LEU A 330 -16.67 19.08 10.58
C LEU A 330 -18.01 19.74 10.97
N ALA A 331 -17.97 20.95 11.53
CA ALA A 331 -19.17 21.66 11.98
C ALA A 331 -20.17 21.94 10.83
N GLY A 332 -19.67 22.09 9.60
CA GLY A 332 -20.48 22.30 8.40
C GLY A 332 -21.04 21.01 7.76
N ILE A 333 -20.83 19.84 8.37
CA ILE A 333 -21.26 18.54 7.82
C ILE A 333 -22.46 18.01 8.61
N ASP A 334 -23.49 17.58 7.89
CA ASP A 334 -24.58 16.79 8.47
C ASP A 334 -24.07 15.37 8.83
N ARG A 335 -24.16 15.06 10.12
CA ARG A 335 -23.64 13.83 10.74
C ARG A 335 -24.75 12.83 11.08
N THR A 336 -25.97 13.07 10.61
CA THR A 336 -27.12 12.20 10.86
C THR A 336 -26.82 10.77 10.39
N GLY A 337 -27.12 9.79 11.24
CA GLY A 337 -26.84 8.37 10.99
C GLY A 337 -25.43 7.90 11.33
N GLY A 338 -24.56 8.80 11.82
CA GLY A 338 -23.24 8.45 12.35
C GLY A 338 -22.11 8.44 11.31
N VAL A 339 -20.89 8.49 11.83
CA VAL A 339 -19.65 8.67 11.08
C VAL A 339 -18.90 7.35 11.02
N ARG A 340 -18.71 6.83 9.81
CA ARG A 340 -18.00 5.56 9.57
C ARG A 340 -16.50 5.73 9.44
N LEU A 341 -16.04 6.81 8.82
CA LEU A 341 -14.62 7.12 8.66
C LEU A 341 -14.39 8.62 8.84
N LEU A 342 -13.31 8.95 9.53
CA LEU A 342 -12.72 10.28 9.54
C LEU A 342 -11.31 10.21 8.97
N GLY A 343 -10.95 11.23 8.19
CA GLY A 343 -9.59 11.45 7.71
C GLY A 343 -9.23 12.92 7.80
N VAL A 344 -7.99 13.20 8.17
CA VAL A 344 -7.41 14.54 8.16
C VAL A 344 -6.16 14.48 7.28
N GLY A 345 -5.98 15.49 6.43
CA GLY A 345 -4.79 15.59 5.60
C GLY A 345 -4.37 17.02 5.35
N VAL A 346 -3.12 17.18 4.95
CA VAL A 346 -2.51 18.44 4.55
C VAL A 346 -1.94 18.29 3.15
N SER A 347 -2.17 19.28 2.29
CA SER A 347 -1.63 19.33 0.92
C SER A 347 -1.08 20.72 0.58
N GLY A 348 -0.45 20.82 -0.59
CA GLY A 348 0.35 22.00 -0.95
C GLY A 348 1.60 22.06 -0.07
N LEU A 349 2.30 20.93 0.00
CA LEU A 349 3.50 20.78 0.81
C LEU A 349 4.63 21.66 0.27
N ALA A 350 5.41 22.22 1.17
CA ALA A 350 6.64 22.95 0.90
C ALA A 350 7.65 22.60 1.99
N ASP A 351 8.94 22.74 1.65
CA ASP A 351 10.01 22.68 2.65
C ASP A 351 9.71 23.68 3.77
N TYR A 352 9.96 23.25 5.01
CA TYR A 352 9.67 24.06 6.19
C TYR A 352 10.29 25.47 6.06
N VAL A 353 9.44 26.48 5.93
CA VAL A 353 9.83 27.88 6.07
C VAL A 353 9.34 28.32 7.44
N GLN A 354 10.28 28.66 8.32
CA GLN A 354 10.01 29.21 9.64
C GLN A 354 9.03 30.38 9.51
N GLY A 355 7.80 30.20 10.01
CA GLY A 355 6.78 31.25 10.04
C GLY A 355 7.23 32.41 10.91
N ASP A 356 7.09 33.63 10.41
CA ASP A 356 7.40 34.86 11.14
C ASP A 356 6.59 34.90 12.44
N LEU A 357 7.26 35.16 13.57
CA LEU A 357 6.73 35.10 14.94
C LEU A 357 5.65 36.17 15.24
N PHE A 358 5.23 36.94 14.23
CA PHE A 358 4.36 38.11 14.35
C PHE A 358 3.46 38.27 13.12
N ALA A 359 2.34 37.54 13.04
CA ALA A 359 1.23 37.94 12.19
C ALA A 359 -0.09 37.68 12.94
N ALA A 360 -0.66 38.78 13.44
CA ALA A 360 -1.97 38.84 14.07
C ALA A 360 -3.09 38.68 13.04
N ASP A 361 -4.26 38.27 13.55
CA ASP A 361 -5.55 38.12 12.87
C ASP A 361 -5.84 39.21 11.82
N ASP A 362 -6.31 38.80 10.63
CA ASP A 362 -7.56 39.32 10.03
C ASP A 362 -7.92 38.63 8.70
N ASP A 363 -9.23 38.41 8.55
CA ASP A 363 -10.08 38.12 7.39
C ASP A 363 -9.84 36.90 6.45
N LEU A 364 -10.83 36.00 6.46
CA LEU A 364 -10.97 34.84 5.57
C LEU A 364 -11.98 35.11 4.44
N PRO A 365 -11.65 34.77 3.17
CA PRO A 365 -12.67 34.49 2.17
C PRO A 365 -12.63 33.06 1.59
N ASP A 366 -13.85 32.62 1.32
CA ASP A 366 -14.44 31.57 0.46
C ASP A 366 -14.09 30.07 0.57
N VAL A 367 -15.19 29.29 0.63
CA VAL A 367 -15.26 27.83 0.70
C VAL A 367 -15.34 27.30 -0.74
N ASP A 368 -14.24 26.78 -1.27
CA ASP A 368 -14.27 26.11 -2.57
C ASP A 368 -14.90 24.71 -2.43
N THR A 369 -15.86 24.42 -3.31
CA THR A 369 -16.56 23.14 -3.41
C THR A 369 -16.24 22.49 -4.76
N GLY A 370 -14.96 22.22 -4.99
CA GLY A 370 -14.48 21.45 -6.15
C GLY A 370 -14.47 19.94 -5.89
N ALA A 371 -15.15 19.19 -6.76
CA ALA A 371 -15.16 17.73 -6.79
C ALA A 371 -13.92 17.15 -7.53
N ASP A 372 -13.60 15.91 -7.17
CA ASP A 372 -12.72 14.94 -7.83
C ASP A 372 -11.21 15.23 -7.91
N GLY A 373 -10.52 14.73 -6.89
CA GLY A 373 -9.14 14.27 -6.96
C GLY A 373 -8.99 13.04 -6.08
N ALA A 374 -9.03 11.85 -6.68
CA ALA A 374 -8.68 10.60 -5.99
C ALA A 374 -7.18 10.62 -5.66
N ALA A 375 -6.83 11.17 -4.50
CA ALA A 375 -5.50 11.02 -3.93
C ALA A 375 -5.37 9.58 -3.41
N GLU A 376 -4.49 8.81 -4.05
CA GLU A 376 -3.95 7.58 -3.49
C GLU A 376 -3.18 7.96 -2.23
N GLY A 377 -3.81 7.76 -1.08
CA GLY A 377 -3.18 7.89 0.23
C GLY A 377 -2.68 6.53 0.69
N ASP A 378 -1.51 6.50 1.30
CA ASP A 378 -1.00 5.33 2.01
C ASP A 378 -2.04 4.79 2.99
N VAL A 379 -2.34 3.50 2.88
CA VAL A 379 -3.23 2.78 3.79
C VAL A 379 -2.59 2.77 5.18
N VAL A 380 -3.23 3.48 6.12
CA VAL A 380 -2.80 3.54 7.51
C VAL A 380 -3.22 2.26 8.27
N PRO A 381 -2.31 1.59 9.01
CA PRO A 381 -2.69 0.58 10.00
C PRO A 381 -3.63 1.15 11.07
N ASP A 382 -4.62 0.34 11.45
CA ASP A 382 -5.47 0.55 12.61
C ASP A 382 -4.61 0.40 13.89
N ASP A 383 -3.95 1.50 14.29
CA ASP A 383 -3.32 1.57 15.61
C ASP A 383 -4.40 1.81 16.66
N PRO A 384 -4.47 0.98 17.73
CA PRO A 384 -5.41 1.19 18.81
C PRO A 384 -5.10 2.50 19.55
N HIS A 385 -6.15 3.27 19.83
CA HIS A 385 -6.13 4.52 20.57
C HIS A 385 -5.50 4.32 21.97
N PRO A 386 -4.59 5.19 22.47
CA PRO A 386 -4.19 5.15 23.86
C PRO A 386 -5.28 5.80 24.73
N GLY A 387 -6.30 5.03 25.06
CA GLY A 387 -6.97 5.20 26.36
C GLY A 387 -6.10 4.56 27.45
N PRO A 388 -6.24 4.94 28.73
CA PRO A 388 -5.48 4.25 29.78
C PRO A 388 -5.93 2.78 29.86
N THR A 389 -4.98 1.87 30.10
CA THR A 389 -5.09 0.42 30.46
C THR A 389 -4.75 -0.63 29.36
N ALA A 390 -3.70 -1.42 29.64
CA ALA A 390 -3.24 -2.69 29.03
C ALA A 390 -2.83 -2.71 27.53
N PRO A 391 -1.80 -3.51 27.14
CA PRO A 391 -1.46 -3.73 25.73
C PRO A 391 -2.62 -4.38 24.97
N VAL A 392 -2.97 -3.82 23.81
CA VAL A 392 -3.97 -4.41 22.91
C VAL A 392 -3.28 -5.41 21.99
N TRP A 393 -3.43 -6.71 22.31
CA TRP A 393 -2.87 -7.80 21.51
C TRP A 393 -3.70 -8.09 20.27
N HIS A 394 -3.06 -8.20 19.11
CA HIS A 394 -3.74 -8.56 17.86
C HIS A 394 -3.06 -9.74 17.14
N PRO A 395 -3.81 -10.62 16.44
CA PRO A 395 -3.22 -11.74 15.71
C PRO A 395 -2.12 -11.31 14.74
N GLY A 396 -0.99 -12.00 14.80
CA GLY A 396 0.20 -11.71 13.99
C GLY A 396 1.25 -10.86 14.68
N GLN A 397 0.90 -10.10 15.74
CA GLN A 397 1.81 -9.22 16.48
C GLN A 397 3.00 -9.98 17.06
N ASP A 398 4.21 -9.43 16.91
CA ASP A 398 5.43 -9.99 17.48
C ASP A 398 5.53 -9.66 18.98
N VAL A 399 5.95 -10.64 19.77
CA VAL A 399 6.02 -10.55 21.24
C VAL A 399 7.28 -11.21 21.77
N GLU A 400 7.66 -10.85 22.99
CA GLU A 400 8.71 -11.51 23.74
C GLU A 400 8.19 -11.84 25.14
N HIS A 401 8.49 -13.06 25.59
CA HIS A 401 8.15 -13.52 26.92
C HIS A 401 9.44 -13.85 27.70
N ALA A 402 9.59 -13.31 28.91
CA ALA A 402 10.82 -13.40 29.71
C ALA A 402 11.45 -14.81 29.79
N ARG A 403 10.61 -15.85 29.93
CA ARG A 403 11.03 -17.26 30.00
C ARG A 403 11.00 -18.04 28.69
N MET A 404 10.08 -17.71 27.78
CA MET A 404 9.84 -18.49 26.56
C MET A 404 10.56 -17.91 25.34
N GLY A 405 11.09 -16.70 25.46
CA GLY A 405 11.72 -15.95 24.37
C GLY A 405 10.70 -15.37 23.40
N ARG A 406 11.13 -15.21 22.14
CA ARG A 406 10.33 -14.58 21.09
C ARG A 406 9.20 -15.48 20.58
N GLY A 407 8.10 -14.83 20.22
CA GLY A 407 6.95 -15.47 19.61
C GLY A 407 6.04 -14.46 18.94
N TRP A 408 4.84 -14.90 18.62
CA TRP A 408 3.82 -14.05 18.02
C TRP A 408 2.42 -14.40 18.52
N VAL A 409 1.54 -13.40 18.55
CA VAL A 409 0.15 -13.54 18.97
C VAL A 409 -0.60 -14.39 17.96
N TRP A 410 -0.94 -15.62 18.35
CA TRP A 410 -1.76 -16.53 17.53
C TRP A 410 -3.25 -16.15 17.58
N GLY A 411 -3.71 -15.63 18.72
CA GLY A 411 -5.07 -15.13 18.90
C GLY A 411 -5.24 -14.38 20.23
N SER A 412 -6.21 -13.49 20.30
CA SER A 412 -6.53 -12.71 21.50
C SER A 412 -8.04 -12.54 21.66
N GLY A 413 -8.51 -12.48 22.92
CA GLY A 413 -9.92 -12.28 23.24
C GLY A 413 -10.25 -12.70 24.67
N LEU A 414 -11.35 -12.17 25.22
CA LEU A 414 -11.89 -12.54 26.54
C LEU A 414 -10.83 -12.44 27.68
N GLY A 415 -9.98 -11.41 27.65
CA GLY A 415 -8.91 -11.21 28.65
C GLY A 415 -7.77 -12.22 28.57
N ARG A 416 -7.67 -12.98 27.46
CA ARG A 416 -6.60 -13.94 27.20
C ARG A 416 -5.86 -13.59 25.90
N VAL A 417 -4.57 -13.93 25.88
CA VAL A 417 -3.72 -13.88 24.68
C VAL A 417 -3.04 -15.22 24.51
N THR A 418 -3.09 -15.77 23.31
CA THR A 418 -2.44 -17.03 22.96
C THR A 418 -1.26 -16.72 22.06
N VAL A 419 -0.08 -17.17 22.46
CA VAL A 419 1.21 -16.89 21.82
C VAL A 419 1.80 -18.19 21.32
N ARG A 420 2.36 -18.15 20.11
CA ARG A 420 3.17 -19.23 19.54
C ARG A 420 4.64 -18.81 19.54
N PHE A 421 5.50 -19.61 20.15
CA PHE A 421 6.91 -19.29 20.35
C PHE A 421 7.78 -19.88 19.23
N GLU A 422 7.85 -19.17 18.11
CA GLU A 422 8.65 -19.52 16.95
C GLU A 422 9.18 -18.25 16.27
N GLY A 423 10.15 -18.41 15.39
CA GLY A 423 10.68 -17.35 14.54
C GLY A 423 11.19 -17.90 13.20
N PRO A 424 11.70 -17.04 12.30
CA PRO A 424 12.05 -17.40 10.93
C PRO A 424 13.05 -18.56 10.83
N ARG A 425 13.92 -18.70 11.83
CA ARG A 425 15.00 -19.69 11.91
C ARG A 425 14.72 -20.87 12.86
N THR A 426 13.52 -20.97 13.44
CA THR A 426 13.16 -22.08 14.32
C THR A 426 12.21 -23.04 13.61
N PRO A 427 12.07 -24.30 14.07
CA PRO A 427 10.90 -25.10 13.69
C PRO A 427 9.61 -24.49 14.28
N PRO A 428 8.42 -24.94 13.82
CA PRO A 428 7.16 -24.59 14.45
C PRO A 428 7.19 -24.83 15.96
N GLY A 429 6.83 -23.80 16.72
CA GLY A 429 7.03 -23.78 18.17
C GLY A 429 5.80 -24.16 19.00
N PRO A 430 5.97 -24.26 20.33
CA PRO A 430 4.86 -24.50 21.25
C PRO A 430 3.93 -23.30 21.32
N VAL A 431 2.67 -23.57 21.69
CA VAL A 431 1.62 -22.57 21.90
C VAL A 431 1.28 -22.50 23.39
N ARG A 432 1.16 -21.30 23.94
CA ARG A 432 0.74 -21.05 25.33
C ARG A 432 -0.27 -19.91 25.39
N THR A 433 -1.13 -19.93 26.41
CA THR A 433 -2.13 -18.89 26.65
C THR A 433 -1.87 -18.21 27.99
N TYR A 434 -1.90 -16.88 27.98
CA TYR A 434 -1.61 -16.00 29.11
C TYR A 434 -2.78 -15.07 29.39
N ALA A 435 -2.75 -14.39 30.54
CA ALA A 435 -3.60 -13.22 30.77
C ALA A 435 -3.11 -12.06 29.86
N THR A 436 -4.00 -11.16 29.46
CA THR A 436 -3.62 -10.02 28.60
C THR A 436 -2.68 -9.02 29.27
N ASP A 437 -2.64 -9.02 30.59
CA ASP A 437 -1.81 -8.18 31.45
C ASP A 437 -0.64 -8.96 32.09
N ASP A 438 -0.27 -10.12 31.51
CA ASP A 438 0.85 -10.91 31.99
C ASP A 438 2.16 -10.08 32.01
N PRO A 439 2.82 -9.90 33.17
CA PRO A 439 3.98 -9.03 33.30
C PRO A 439 5.23 -9.59 32.60
N ASP A 440 5.27 -10.89 32.30
CA ASP A 440 6.37 -11.51 31.58
C ASP A 440 6.23 -11.33 30.06
N LEU A 441 5.11 -10.81 29.55
CA LEU A 441 4.81 -10.69 28.12
C LEU A 441 4.81 -9.23 27.65
N SER A 442 5.68 -8.91 26.69
CA SER A 442 5.78 -7.57 26.10
C SER A 442 5.71 -7.60 24.56
N PRO A 443 5.26 -6.51 23.92
CA PRO A 443 5.45 -6.33 22.48
C PRO A 443 6.93 -6.38 22.11
N ALA A 444 7.25 -6.90 20.93
CA ALA A 444 8.61 -6.97 20.42
C ALA A 444 8.71 -6.44 18.99
N ASP A 445 9.92 -5.99 18.62
CA ASP A 445 10.25 -5.66 17.24
C ASP A 445 10.20 -6.91 16.33
N PRO A 446 10.00 -6.74 15.01
CA PRO A 446 10.05 -7.84 14.06
C PRO A 446 11.30 -8.71 14.21
N PRO A 447 11.18 -10.04 14.07
CA PRO A 447 12.33 -10.92 14.19
C PRO A 447 13.31 -10.67 13.02
N ASP A 448 14.60 -10.75 13.33
CA ASP A 448 15.62 -10.75 12.28
C ASP A 448 15.70 -12.13 11.61
N TRP A 449 15.46 -12.16 10.29
CA TRP A 449 15.58 -13.37 9.48
C TRP A 449 17.01 -13.63 8.98
N ARG A 450 17.88 -12.61 8.94
CA ARG A 450 19.18 -12.65 8.26
C ARG A 450 20.23 -13.42 9.02
N GLY A 451 20.17 -13.42 10.35
CA GLY A 451 21.21 -14.03 11.18
C GLY A 451 22.10 -12.96 11.77
N THR A 452 22.34 -13.02 13.07
CA THR A 452 23.52 -12.39 13.63
C THR A 452 24.69 -13.35 13.41
N ASP A 453 25.55 -13.06 12.43
CA ASP A 453 26.95 -13.51 12.49
C ASP A 453 27.78 -12.67 13.49
N ASP A 454 27.12 -11.80 14.26
CA ASP A 454 27.73 -10.77 15.11
C ASP A 454 27.93 -11.20 16.59
N GLN A 455 28.32 -12.45 16.81
CA GLN A 455 28.86 -12.91 18.11
C GLN A 455 30.38 -13.11 18.11
N LYS A 456 31.12 -12.58 17.10
CA LYS A 456 32.59 -12.68 17.04
C LYS A 456 33.37 -11.36 17.14
N SER A 457 32.71 -10.22 17.40
CA SER A 457 33.37 -8.90 17.48
C SER A 457 33.24 -8.22 18.86
N ARG A 458 33.18 -9.00 19.95
CA ARG A 458 33.45 -8.51 21.32
C ARG A 458 34.25 -9.57 22.09
N SER A 459 35.56 -9.55 21.89
CA SER A 459 36.55 -10.12 22.82
C SER A 459 37.72 -9.16 22.89
#